data_AF-A0A2M9BR69-F1
#
_entry.id   AF-A0A2M9BR69-F1
#
_cell.length_a   1.000
_cell.length_b   1.000
_cell.length_c   1.000
_cell.angle_alpha   90.00
_cell.angle_beta   90.00
_cell.angle_gamma   90.00
#
_symmetry.space_group_name_H-M   'P 1'
#
loop_
_entity.id
_entity.type
_entity.pdbx_description
1 polymer ?
#
loop_
_entity_poly.entity_id
_entity_poly.type
_entity_poly.pdbx_seq_one_letter_code
_entity_poly.pdbx_strand_id
1 'polypeptide(L)'
;MSYKQRESNSITKATQRLNGLRAIDPTGKLDLGNGFGIETFQAEILTATQHLTVYNEALKAVVGLKNEVDAAEKRLNKFSSGVLTAVGQKFTKNSTQYEQAGGVRESERLKRMTKPRTTPKPAAS
;
A
#
# COMPACT_ATOMS: atom_id res chain seq x y z
N MET A 1 -4.22 0.44 3.19
CA MET A 1 -4.39 1.81 2.65
C MET A 1 -5.14 1.70 1.34
N SER A 2 -6.14 2.55 1.11
CA SER A 2 -6.78 2.66 -0.21
C SER A 2 -5.83 3.42 -1.14
N TYR A 3 -5.59 2.88 -2.34
CA TYR A 3 -4.70 3.52 -3.31
C TYR A 3 -5.50 4.55 -4.11
N LYS A 4 -4.97 5.78 -4.18
CA LYS A 4 -5.52 6.82 -5.05
C LYS A 4 -4.90 6.66 -6.44
N GLN A 5 -5.74 6.48 -7.46
CA GLN A 5 -5.29 6.49 -8.84
C GLN A 5 -4.69 7.86 -9.19
N ARG A 6 -3.71 7.90 -10.09
CA ARG A 6 -3.13 9.15 -10.55
C ARG A 6 -4.11 9.86 -11.48
N GLU A 7 -4.43 11.09 -11.12
CA GLU A 7 -5.16 12.05 -11.96
C GLU A 7 -4.16 13.07 -12.51
N SER A 8 -4.40 13.60 -13.71
CA SER A 8 -3.49 14.54 -14.37
C SER A 8 -4.22 15.82 -14.80
N ASN A 9 -3.91 16.91 -14.09
CA ASN A 9 -4.44 18.24 -14.43
C ASN A 9 -3.97 18.73 -15.82
N SER A 10 -2.83 18.23 -16.30
CA SER A 10 -2.31 18.54 -17.64
C SER A 10 -3.22 18.00 -18.75
N ILE A 11 -3.69 16.76 -18.63
CA ILE A 11 -4.62 16.15 -19.59
C ILE A 11 -5.94 16.90 -19.57
N THR A 12 -6.47 17.21 -18.38
CA THR A 12 -7.69 18.00 -18.25
C THR A 12 -7.56 19.36 -18.95
N LYS A 13 -6.48 20.09 -18.70
CA LYS A 13 -6.23 21.38 -19.37
C LYS A 13 -6.08 21.22 -20.89
N ALA A 14 -5.38 20.19 -21.35
CA ALA A 14 -5.20 19.93 -22.77
C ALA A 14 -6.54 19.61 -23.47
N THR A 15 -7.39 18.79 -22.86
CA THR A 15 -8.74 18.50 -23.38
C THR A 15 -9.62 19.74 -23.44
N GLN A 16 -9.58 20.63 -22.43
CA GLN A 16 -10.31 21.89 -22.45
C GLN A 16 -9.85 22.80 -23.60
N ARG A 17 -8.54 22.89 -23.83
CA ARG A 17 -7.98 23.65 -24.96
C ARG A 17 -8.39 23.06 -26.30
N LEU A 18 -8.37 21.74 -26.43
CA LEU A 18 -8.80 21.05 -27.66
C LEU A 18 -10.28 21.32 -27.96
N ASN A 19 -11.14 21.31 -26.94
CA ASN A 19 -12.55 21.67 -27.09
C ASN A 19 -12.72 23.13 -27.52
N GLY A 20 -11.92 24.05 -26.98
CA GLY A 20 -11.88 25.44 -27.42
C GLY A 20 -11.46 25.57 -28.89
N LEU A 21 -10.43 24.85 -29.32
CA LEU A 21 -9.98 24.86 -30.72
C LEU A 21 -11.05 24.33 -31.68
N ARG A 22 -11.76 23.25 -31.30
CA ARG A 22 -12.88 22.72 -32.09
C ARG A 22 -14.08 23.67 -32.16
N ALA A 23 -14.28 24.50 -31.14
CA ALA A 23 -15.32 25.52 -31.17
C ALA A 23 -14.97 26.70 -32.10
N ILE A 24 -13.68 27.00 -32.25
CA ILE A 24 -13.19 28.06 -33.16
C ILE A 24 -13.29 27.58 -34.62
N ASP A 25 -12.87 26.35 -34.90
CA ASP A 25 -12.96 25.76 -36.23
C ASP A 25 -13.63 24.38 -36.18
N PRO A 26 -14.94 24.31 -36.48
CA PRO A 26 -15.70 23.06 -36.50
C PRO A 26 -15.24 22.11 -37.61
N THR A 27 -14.51 22.60 -38.62
CA THR A 27 -14.07 21.77 -39.75
C THR A 27 -12.93 20.84 -39.38
N GLY A 28 -12.27 21.06 -38.23
CA GLY A 28 -11.21 20.20 -37.71
C GLY A 28 -9.89 20.30 -38.45
N LYS A 29 -9.77 21.21 -39.42
CA LYS A 29 -8.61 21.39 -40.29
C LYS A 29 -7.71 22.54 -39.84
N LEU A 30 -8.00 23.15 -38.69
CA LEU A 30 -7.17 24.20 -38.11
C LEU A 30 -5.75 23.69 -37.90
N ASP A 31 -4.85 24.21 -38.72
CA ASP A 31 -3.41 24.08 -38.59
C ASP A 31 -2.86 25.44 -38.16
N LEU A 32 -2.24 25.48 -36.97
CA LEU A 32 -1.60 26.67 -36.42
C LEU A 32 -0.15 26.82 -36.92
N GLY A 33 0.28 25.93 -37.81
CA GLY A 33 1.64 25.85 -38.31
C GLY A 33 2.57 25.09 -37.36
N ASN A 34 3.79 24.79 -37.83
CA ASN A 34 4.82 24.07 -37.07
C ASN A 34 4.36 22.71 -36.51
N GLY A 35 3.40 22.05 -37.16
CA GLY A 35 2.86 20.76 -36.72
C GLY A 35 1.86 20.85 -35.56
N PHE A 36 1.46 22.06 -35.16
CA PHE A 36 0.40 22.27 -34.16
C PHE A 36 -0.96 22.34 -34.84
N GLY A 37 -1.54 21.17 -35.12
CA GLY A 37 -2.91 21.02 -35.60
C GLY A 37 -3.83 20.42 -34.55
N ILE A 38 -5.15 20.46 -34.80
CA ILE A 38 -6.14 19.80 -33.94
C ILE A 38 -5.88 18.29 -33.87
N GLU A 39 -5.52 17.66 -35.00
CA GLU A 39 -5.25 16.23 -35.10
C GLU A 39 -4.00 15.82 -34.31
N THR A 40 -2.90 16.54 -34.45
CA THR A 40 -1.65 16.25 -33.72
C THR A 40 -1.84 16.46 -32.23
N PHE A 41 -2.54 17.52 -31.84
CA PHE A 41 -2.86 17.76 -30.43
C PHE A 41 -3.78 16.69 -29.84
N GLN A 42 -4.75 16.20 -30.60
CA GLN A 42 -5.59 15.08 -30.20
C GLN A 42 -4.77 13.80 -30.01
N ALA A 43 -3.85 13.50 -30.94
CA ALA A 43 -2.99 12.33 -30.85
C ALA A 43 -2.11 12.38 -29.59
N GLU A 44 -1.50 13.52 -29.27
CA GLU A 44 -0.71 13.72 -28.05
C GLU A 44 -1.52 13.51 -26.77
N ILE A 45 -2.76 14.05 -26.73
CA ILE A 45 -3.67 13.83 -25.60
C ILE A 45 -3.98 12.34 -25.45
N LEU A 46 -4.29 11.65 -26.55
CA LEU A 46 -4.58 10.22 -26.52
C LEU A 46 -3.39 9.41 -26.01
N THR A 47 -2.19 9.66 -26.53
CA THR A 47 -0.95 9.03 -26.07
C THR A 47 -0.74 9.25 -24.58
N ALA A 48 -0.89 10.48 -24.09
CA ALA A 48 -0.77 10.80 -22.67
C ALA A 48 -1.83 10.08 -21.81
N THR A 49 -3.07 9.98 -22.28
CA THR A 49 -4.14 9.24 -21.57
C THR A 49 -3.85 7.75 -21.51
N GLN A 50 -3.37 7.14 -22.60
CA GLN A 50 -3.01 5.72 -22.63
C GLN A 50 -1.90 5.41 -21.64
N HIS A 51 -0.84 6.21 -21.61
CA HIS A 51 0.25 6.04 -20.64
C HIS A 51 -0.25 6.17 -19.19
N LEU A 52 -1.16 7.11 -18.92
CA LEU A 52 -1.75 7.26 -17.58
C LEU A 52 -2.57 6.03 -17.19
N THR A 53 -3.36 5.48 -18.12
CA THR A 53 -4.16 4.28 -17.90
C THR A 53 -3.28 3.08 -17.59
N VAL A 54 -2.28 2.81 -18.43
CA VAL A 54 -1.30 1.72 -18.23
C VAL A 54 -0.59 1.87 -16.88
N TYR A 55 -0.18 3.09 -16.53
CA TYR A 55 0.43 3.36 -15.23
C TYR A 55 -0.51 3.01 -14.07
N ASN A 56 -1.77 3.45 -14.13
CA ASN A 56 -2.75 3.18 -13.09
C ASN A 56 -3.11 1.69 -12.98
N GLU A 57 -3.10 0.95 -14.09
CA GLU A 57 -3.27 -0.51 -14.12
C GLU A 57 -2.08 -1.23 -13.47
N ALA A 58 -0.85 -0.87 -13.85
CA ALA A 58 0.36 -1.41 -13.24
C ALA A 58 0.38 -1.14 -11.73
N LEU A 59 -0.03 0.06 -11.31
CA LEU A 59 -0.16 0.41 -9.91
C LEU A 59 -1.11 -0.57 -9.19
N LYS A 60 -2.31 -0.81 -9.74
CA LYS A 60 -3.26 -1.80 -9.19
C LYS A 60 -2.65 -3.20 -9.06
N ALA A 61 -1.88 -3.65 -10.04
CA ALA A 61 -1.20 -4.95 -9.98
C ALA A 61 -0.18 -5.00 -8.82
N VAL A 62 0.63 -3.96 -8.66
CA VAL A 62 1.60 -3.85 -7.54
C VAL A 62 0.91 -3.88 -6.19
N VAL A 63 -0.27 -3.26 -6.06
CA VAL A 63 -1.09 -3.35 -4.84
C VAL A 63 -1.49 -4.79 -4.55
N GLY A 64 -1.97 -5.51 -5.56
CA GLY A 64 -2.36 -6.91 -5.44
C GLY A 64 -1.20 -7.75 -4.90
N LEU A 65 -0.04 -7.64 -5.55
CA LEU A 65 1.18 -8.33 -5.13
C LEU A 65 1.60 -7.98 -3.70
N LYS A 66 1.51 -6.71 -3.32
CA LYS A 66 1.82 -6.30 -1.95
C LYS A 66 0.90 -6.99 -0.94
N ASN A 67 -0.41 -7.03 -1.20
CA ASN A 67 -1.36 -7.68 -0.30
C ASN A 67 -1.08 -9.19 -0.16
N GLU A 68 -0.65 -9.84 -1.24
CA GLU A 68 -0.25 -11.25 -1.23
C GLU A 68 1.00 -11.48 -0.36
N VAL A 69 2.01 -10.62 -0.49
CA VAL A 69 3.22 -10.66 0.34
C VAL A 69 2.86 -10.43 1.82
N ASP A 70 2.09 -9.38 2.11
CA ASP A 70 1.63 -9.08 3.48
C ASP A 70 0.86 -10.27 4.08
N ALA A 71 0.06 -10.98 3.28
CA ALA A 71 -0.67 -12.16 3.71
C ALA A 71 0.26 -13.36 3.95
N ALA A 72 1.24 -13.58 3.08
CA ALA A 72 2.23 -14.64 3.23
C ALA A 72 3.09 -14.43 4.49
N GLU A 73 3.57 -13.21 4.72
CA GLU A 73 4.34 -12.85 5.92
C GLU A 73 3.54 -13.05 7.20
N LYS A 74 2.27 -12.64 7.23
CA LYS A 74 1.38 -12.88 8.38
C LYS A 74 1.19 -14.37 8.66
N ARG A 75 1.02 -15.18 7.61
CA ARG A 75 0.91 -16.64 7.74
C ARG A 75 2.21 -17.24 8.27
N LEU A 76 3.35 -16.82 7.74
CA LEU A 76 4.67 -17.27 8.18
C LEU A 76 4.92 -16.94 9.65
N ASN A 77 4.61 -15.72 10.09
CA ASN A 77 4.74 -15.30 11.49
C ASN A 77 3.84 -16.10 12.44
N LYS A 78 2.61 -16.41 12.01
CA LYS A 78 1.72 -17.28 12.78
C LYS A 78 2.25 -18.72 12.83
N PHE A 79 2.79 -19.21 11.73
CA PHE A 79 3.36 -20.55 11.67
C PHE A 79 4.62 -20.67 12.53
N SER A 80 5.54 -19.71 12.45
CA SER A 80 6.78 -19.70 13.23
C SER A 80 6.52 -19.65 14.75
N SER A 81 5.57 -18.84 15.19
CA SER A 81 5.12 -18.83 16.59
C SER A 81 4.47 -20.16 17.02
N GLY A 82 3.72 -20.81 16.10
CA GLY A 82 3.20 -22.15 16.29
C GLY A 82 4.30 -23.20 16.44
N VAL A 83 5.35 -23.15 15.61
CA VAL A 83 6.51 -24.03 15.69
C VAL A 83 7.21 -23.89 17.03
N LEU A 84 7.49 -22.66 17.47
CA LEU A 84 8.11 -22.43 18.77
C LEU A 84 7.24 -22.99 19.92
N THR A 85 5.93 -22.79 19.83
CA THR A 85 4.98 -23.35 20.81
C THR A 85 5.02 -24.88 20.81
N ALA A 86 5.04 -25.53 19.64
CA ALA A 86 5.13 -26.98 19.51
C ALA A 86 6.45 -27.55 20.06
N VAL A 87 7.57 -26.86 19.86
CA VAL A 87 8.86 -27.21 20.50
C VAL A 87 8.73 -27.15 22.01
N GLY A 88 8.11 -26.10 22.55
CA GLY A 88 7.85 -25.97 23.99
C GLY A 88 6.92 -27.05 24.54
N GLN A 89 5.96 -27.54 23.76
CA GLN A 89 5.10 -28.67 24.15
C GLN A 89 5.86 -30.00 24.17
N LYS A 90 6.76 -30.23 23.20
CA LYS A 90 7.53 -31.49 23.10
C LYS A 90 8.69 -31.59 24.08
N PHE A 91 9.45 -30.51 24.25
CA PHE A 91 10.70 -30.52 25.02
C PHE A 91 10.62 -29.72 26.32
N THR A 92 9.46 -29.13 26.65
CA THR A 92 9.27 -28.12 27.72
C THR A 92 9.89 -26.76 27.42
N LYS A 93 9.33 -25.71 28.01
CA LYS A 93 9.77 -24.32 27.83
C LYS A 93 11.07 -23.97 28.57
N ASN A 94 11.61 -24.87 29.40
CA ASN A 94 12.88 -24.68 30.11
C ASN A 94 14.04 -25.46 29.47
N SER A 95 13.80 -26.14 28.35
CA SER A 95 14.82 -26.96 27.71
C SER A 95 15.79 -26.15 26.84
N THR A 96 16.96 -26.74 26.60
CA THR A 96 17.95 -26.22 25.65
C THR A 96 17.40 -26.16 24.24
N GLN A 97 16.57 -27.13 23.83
CA GLN A 97 15.97 -27.19 22.49
C GLN A 97 15.00 -26.03 22.26
N TYR A 98 14.26 -25.61 23.29
CA TYR A 98 13.38 -24.46 23.19
C TYR A 98 14.15 -23.15 23.02
N GLU A 99 15.29 -23.00 23.70
CA GLU A 99 16.19 -21.85 23.53
C GLU A 99 16.85 -21.85 22.15
N GLN A 100 17.33 -23.01 21.69
CA GLN A 100 17.91 -23.18 20.34
C GLN A 100 16.91 -22.87 19.23
N ALA A 101 15.61 -23.10 19.46
CA ALA A 101 14.54 -22.71 18.55
C ALA A 101 14.20 -21.20 18.59
N GLY A 102 14.94 -20.40 19.37
CA GLY A 102 14.76 -18.95 19.51
C GLY A 102 13.80 -18.54 20.64
N GLY A 103 13.39 -19.46 21.50
CA GLY A 103 12.60 -19.17 22.69
C GLY A 103 13.45 -18.65 23.85
N VAL A 104 12.84 -17.91 24.78
CA VAL A 104 13.48 -17.60 26.07
C VAL A 104 12.94 -18.56 27.12
N ARG A 105 13.84 -19.25 27.84
CA ARG A 105 13.49 -20.21 28.89
C ARG A 105 12.62 -19.55 29.96
N GLU A 106 11.70 -20.31 30.54
CA GLU A 106 10.79 -19.79 31.57
C GLU A 106 11.54 -19.36 32.83
N SER A 107 12.62 -20.06 33.19
CA SER A 107 13.53 -19.70 34.28
C SER A 107 14.28 -18.38 34.07
N GLU A 108 14.58 -18.03 32.82
CA GLU A 108 15.34 -16.84 32.44
C GLU A 108 14.42 -15.66 32.09
N ARG A 109 13.12 -15.91 31.92
CA ARG A 109 12.13 -14.89 31.61
C ARG A 109 11.90 -14.00 32.84
N LEU A 110 12.43 -12.78 32.80
CA LEU A 110 12.12 -11.73 33.79
C LEU A 110 10.60 -11.52 33.88
N LYS A 111 9.99 -11.89 35.02
CA LYS A 111 8.60 -11.55 35.32
C LYS A 111 8.50 -10.02 35.41
N ARG A 112 7.80 -9.39 34.47
CA ARG A 112 7.41 -7.98 34.61
C ARG A 112 6.48 -7.87 35.82
N MET A 113 6.99 -7.37 36.94
CA MET A 113 6.15 -7.03 38.09
C MET A 113 5.24 -5.86 37.69
N THR A 114 3.95 -6.12 37.54
CA THR A 114 2.97 -5.04 37.37
C THR A 114 2.86 -4.32 38.72
N LYS A 115 3.25 -3.04 38.78
CA LYS A 115 3.04 -2.23 39.99
C LYS A 115 1.54 -2.26 40.36
N PRO A 116 1.16 -2.58 41.60
CA PRO A 116 -0.23 -2.57 41.99
C PRO A 116 -0.81 -1.17 41.80
N ARG A 117 -1.96 -1.11 41.12
CA ARG A 117 -2.71 0.14 40.92
C ARG A 117 -3.24 0.60 42.27
N THR A 118 -2.61 1.60 42.86
CA THR A 118 -3.13 2.25 44.08
C THR A 118 -4.46 2.92 43.74
N THR A 119 -5.56 2.39 44.25
CA THR A 119 -6.85 3.08 44.22
C THR A 119 -6.83 4.22 45.25
N PRO A 120 -7.18 5.47 44.89
CA PRO A 120 -7.23 6.55 45.86
C PRO A 120 -8.39 6.35 46.83
N LYS A 121 -8.09 6.55 48.13
CA LYS A 121 -9.01 6.48 49.27
C LYS A 121 -10.20 7.44 49.08
N PRO A 122 -11.47 7.02 49.25
CA PRO A 122 -12.60 7.92 49.10
C PRO A 122 -12.61 8.94 50.25
N ALA A 123 -12.85 10.22 49.90
CA ALA A 123 -12.98 11.31 50.85
C ALA A 123 -14.25 11.12 51.69
N ALA A 124 -14.09 11.16 53.02
CA ALA A 124 -15.19 11.08 53.97
C ALA A 124 -16.06 12.35 53.87
N SER A 125 -17.37 12.13 53.94
CA SER A 125 -18.45 13.13 53.92
C SER A 125 -18.66 13.77 55.28
#